data_AF-A0A9P7NWJ1-F1
#
_entry.id   AF-A0A9P7NWJ1-F1
#
_cell.length_a   1.000
_cell.length_b   1.000
_cell.length_c   1.000
_cell.angle_alpha   90.00
_cell.angle_beta   90.00
_cell.angle_gamma   90.00
#
_symmetry.space_group_name_H-M   'P 1'
#
loop_
_entity.id
_entity.type
_entity.pdbx_description
1 polymer ?
#
loop_
_entity_poly.entity_id
_entity_poly.type
_entity_poly.pdbx_seq_one_letter_code
_entity_poly.pdbx_strand_id
1 'polypeptide(L)'
;MSPHGAAESAVNNTGNPEHGAPQPLASSGQPAVTPSTPRTPSRSLSDVSNSDERGFTSDHTNGYAVDDAYAAPYLNGRSNGHGINEFGFNSHGDTDRRPHIDAAGSSPYLLPAPLGVEYDLICVGFGPASLAVAVAMHDALACGRKLLADGSSPKVLFIEKQSQFAWHSGMLLPGAKMQISFVKDLATLRDPRSEFTFLNYLHRHNRLVDFTNLGTFLPARIEYEDYMRWCSSFFTRLVQFGQQVVSVSPNAAGKGATRSFTVRSEEVATGQTHTYRGRHILIAAGGQPSLPKSFHHKHPRVIHSSQYANVIHKIFPKTSTPCRVVVVGAGQSAAEIFNNVASSYPNSRTHLIMRQEFLRPSDDSPFVNCVFNPEYIDSMFPKSATYRNNLLTEARATNYGVVRLELIEALYERMYDQRRELGVDENRWPHRIMGGKQITGMESHDDTLQLSLQNVDAAGVDGFVDASHQEIIEADLVIAATGYRRDAHVGMLKDAWHLLPKAAPGGPEFGKGISGWNVDTEQGERKIAVGRDYKVKFTPGAVAEDAGIWLQGCCEGTHGLSDTLLSVLATRSGEMVDNIFGKQVE
;
A
#
# COMPACT_ATOMS: atom_id res chain seq x y z
N MET A 1 -21.87 30.88 45.11
CA MET A 1 -23.02 31.56 45.74
C MET A 1 -24.06 31.81 44.67
N SER A 2 -25.27 31.29 44.83
CA SER A 2 -26.47 31.81 44.13
C SER A 2 -27.03 33.01 44.93
N PRO A 3 -27.97 33.82 44.42
CA PRO A 3 -29.40 33.44 44.57
C PRO A 3 -30.41 33.98 43.51
N HIS A 4 -31.58 33.31 43.40
CA HIS A 4 -32.92 33.74 42.90
C HIS A 4 -33.06 34.44 41.51
N GLY A 5 -34.19 34.42 40.78
CA GLY A 5 -35.58 33.97 41.03
C GLY A 5 -36.58 35.16 41.15
N ALA A 6 -37.85 35.13 40.72
CA ALA A 6 -38.65 34.17 39.94
C ALA A 6 -40.02 34.82 39.49
N ALA A 7 -40.76 34.23 38.54
CA ALA A 7 -42.21 34.38 38.23
C ALA A 7 -42.59 33.31 37.17
N GLU A 8 -43.59 32.42 37.28
CA GLU A 8 -45.07 32.57 37.38
C GLU A 8 -45.73 33.10 36.08
N SER A 9 -46.77 32.48 35.49
CA SER A 9 -47.56 31.24 35.74
C SER A 9 -48.13 30.72 34.36
N ALA A 10 -49.07 29.77 34.15
CA ALA A 10 -50.07 29.02 34.93
C ALA A 10 -50.45 27.69 34.18
N VAL A 11 -50.74 26.54 34.80
CA VAL A 11 -52.04 26.00 35.36
C VAL A 11 -52.90 25.13 34.40
N ASN A 12 -53.01 23.81 34.75
CA ASN A 12 -54.13 22.85 34.54
C ASN A 12 -54.52 22.34 33.12
N ASN A 13 -55.02 21.10 32.92
CA ASN A 13 -55.09 19.87 33.77
C ASN A 13 -55.35 18.59 32.91
N THR A 14 -55.15 17.38 33.49
CA THR A 14 -55.74 16.05 33.13
C THR A 14 -55.69 15.53 31.67
N GLY A 15 -55.41 14.25 31.38
CA GLY A 15 -55.12 13.10 32.25
C GLY A 15 -54.87 11.80 31.45
N ASN A 16 -54.41 10.74 32.13
CA ASN A 16 -54.20 9.37 31.62
C ASN A 16 -55.46 8.50 31.95
N PRO A 17 -55.63 7.21 31.53
CA PRO A 17 -54.58 6.19 31.31
C PRO A 17 -54.80 5.14 30.19
N GLU A 18 -53.91 4.13 30.23
CA GLU A 18 -54.12 2.69 29.89
C GLU A 18 -53.81 2.10 28.49
N HIS A 19 -52.75 1.29 28.51
CA HIS A 19 -52.49 0.00 27.83
C HIS A 19 -53.40 -0.49 26.69
N GLY A 20 -52.74 -0.86 25.58
CA GLY A 20 -53.25 -1.83 24.60
C GLY A 20 -52.14 -2.37 23.70
N ALA A 21 -51.87 -3.68 23.76
CA ALA A 21 -50.94 -4.36 22.85
C ALA A 21 -51.71 -5.36 21.96
N PRO A 22 -51.34 -5.52 20.68
CA PRO A 22 -51.85 -6.62 19.86
C PRO A 22 -50.75 -7.55 19.32
N GLN A 23 -50.97 -8.87 19.47
CA GLN A 23 -50.59 -9.85 18.43
C GLN A 23 -51.89 -10.33 17.71
N PRO A 24 -51.95 -11.47 16.99
CA PRO A 24 -52.23 -11.39 15.56
C PRO A 24 -53.60 -11.97 15.17
N LEU A 25 -54.05 -11.66 13.96
CA LEU A 25 -55.19 -12.31 13.31
C LEU A 25 -54.79 -12.76 11.89
N ALA A 26 -55.42 -13.84 11.41
CA ALA A 26 -54.99 -14.57 10.22
C ALA A 26 -56.18 -15.04 9.36
N SER A 27 -55.94 -15.09 8.03
CA SER A 27 -56.84 -15.63 6.99
C SER A 27 -58.13 -14.82 6.76
N SER A 28 -58.82 -14.90 5.60
CA SER A 28 -58.58 -15.69 4.38
C SER A 28 -59.06 -14.94 3.12
N GLY A 29 -58.52 -15.28 1.94
CA GLY A 29 -58.96 -14.75 0.64
C GLY A 29 -57.99 -15.14 -0.48
N GLN A 30 -58.47 -15.73 -1.58
CA GLN A 30 -57.61 -16.34 -2.62
C GLN A 30 -57.25 -15.37 -3.77
N PRO A 31 -56.05 -15.50 -4.38
CA PRO A 31 -55.67 -14.81 -5.61
C PRO A 31 -56.07 -15.59 -6.88
N ALA A 32 -56.12 -14.91 -8.03
CA ALA A 32 -56.54 -15.50 -9.30
C ALA A 32 -55.37 -15.92 -10.22
N VAL A 33 -55.37 -17.21 -10.57
CA VAL A 33 -54.98 -17.84 -11.85
C VAL A 33 -53.71 -17.35 -12.59
N THR A 34 -52.70 -18.22 -12.61
CA THR A 34 -51.98 -18.59 -13.85
C THR A 34 -52.27 -20.09 -14.11
N PRO A 35 -52.12 -20.66 -15.33
CA PRO A 35 -50.77 -20.98 -15.87
C PRO A 35 -50.64 -21.03 -17.41
N SER A 36 -49.41 -21.20 -17.92
CA SER A 36 -49.09 -22.31 -18.86
C SER A 36 -47.62 -22.34 -19.33
N THR A 37 -46.92 -23.42 -18.96
CA THR A 37 -45.91 -24.12 -19.81
C THR A 37 -46.07 -25.62 -19.53
N PRO A 38 -45.83 -26.50 -20.52
CA PRO A 38 -44.95 -27.63 -20.22
C PRO A 38 -44.14 -28.19 -21.41
N ARG A 39 -42.86 -28.47 -21.10
CA ARG A 39 -42.05 -29.69 -21.39
C ARG A 39 -42.10 -30.41 -22.76
N THR A 40 -40.89 -30.82 -23.15
CA THR A 40 -40.51 -31.85 -24.13
C THR A 40 -41.14 -33.24 -23.95
N PRO A 41 -41.27 -34.01 -25.04
CA PRO A 41 -41.20 -35.47 -25.05
C PRO A 41 -39.96 -36.01 -25.80
N SER A 42 -39.72 -37.32 -25.72
CA SER A 42 -38.60 -38.04 -26.37
C SER A 42 -39.03 -39.44 -26.81
N ARG A 43 -38.59 -39.95 -27.99
CA ARG A 43 -38.17 -41.37 -28.22
C ARG A 43 -37.85 -41.78 -29.68
N SER A 44 -36.72 -42.50 -29.82
CA SER A 44 -36.40 -43.69 -30.65
C SER A 44 -36.98 -43.94 -32.07
N LEU A 45 -36.07 -44.33 -32.99
CA LEU A 45 -36.02 -45.49 -33.95
C LEU A 45 -34.88 -45.15 -34.97
N SER A 46 -33.77 -45.88 -35.13
CA SER A 46 -33.55 -47.17 -35.85
C SER A 46 -33.96 -47.14 -37.35
N ASP A 47 -33.20 -47.62 -38.34
CA ASP A 47 -32.03 -48.53 -38.29
C ASP A 47 -31.22 -48.59 -39.62
N VAL A 48 -29.97 -49.09 -39.57
CA VAL A 48 -29.23 -49.87 -40.65
C VAL A 48 -28.89 -49.13 -42.00
N SER A 49 -27.74 -49.31 -42.70
CA SER A 49 -26.73 -50.39 -42.83
C SER A 49 -25.32 -49.88 -43.28
N ASN A 50 -24.28 -50.69 -42.98
CA ASN A 50 -23.03 -51.06 -43.73
C ASN A 50 -22.21 -50.03 -44.54
N SER A 51 -20.88 -50.17 -44.77
CA SER A 51 -19.77 -51.02 -44.24
C SER A 51 -18.43 -50.33 -44.69
N ASP A 52 -17.18 -50.69 -44.34
CA ASP A 52 -16.50 -51.96 -44.03
C ASP A 52 -15.29 -51.79 -43.08
N GLU A 53 -14.71 -52.91 -42.62
CA GLU A 53 -13.64 -52.98 -41.60
C GLU A 53 -12.20 -53.17 -42.16
N ARG A 54 -11.20 -52.84 -41.32
CA ARG A 54 -9.93 -53.57 -40.98
C ARG A 54 -8.87 -52.58 -40.43
N GLY A 55 -7.98 -52.92 -39.48
CA GLY A 55 -7.81 -54.14 -38.67
C GLY A 55 -6.33 -54.30 -38.21
N PHE A 56 -6.08 -54.94 -37.05
CA PHE A 56 -4.75 -55.20 -36.39
C PHE A 56 -4.07 -53.94 -35.78
N THR A 57 -3.73 -53.80 -34.48
CA THR A 57 -2.96 -54.60 -33.46
C THR A 57 -1.43 -54.54 -33.62
N SER A 58 -0.58 -54.44 -32.59
CA SER A 58 -0.77 -54.32 -31.11
C SER A 58 0.53 -53.79 -30.44
N ASP A 59 0.52 -53.73 -29.10
CA ASP A 59 1.68 -53.75 -28.19
C ASP A 59 2.70 -52.58 -28.19
N HIS A 60 2.73 -51.84 -27.08
CA HIS A 60 3.74 -52.10 -26.04
C HIS A 60 3.45 -51.30 -24.75
N THR A 61 3.23 -52.01 -23.65
CA THR A 61 3.34 -51.48 -22.29
C THR A 61 4.68 -51.88 -21.67
N ASN A 62 5.25 -51.00 -20.85
CA ASN A 62 6.16 -51.40 -19.78
C ASN A 62 6.18 -50.31 -18.70
N GLY A 63 6.11 -50.73 -17.45
CA GLY A 63 6.34 -49.88 -16.28
C GLY A 63 7.16 -50.67 -15.26
N TYR A 64 7.59 -50.02 -14.20
CA TYR A 64 8.23 -50.69 -13.07
C TYR A 64 7.61 -50.23 -11.75
N ALA A 65 7.14 -51.21 -10.98
CA ALA A 65 6.88 -51.09 -9.55
C ALA A 65 8.26 -51.09 -8.81
N VAL A 66 8.47 -50.54 -7.61
CA VAL A 66 7.73 -50.72 -6.34
C VAL A 66 7.63 -52.19 -5.95
N ASP A 67 8.52 -52.63 -5.07
CA ASP A 67 8.42 -53.92 -4.38
C ASP A 67 8.92 -53.74 -2.94
N ASP A 68 8.42 -54.54 -2.00
CA ASP A 68 8.31 -54.15 -0.59
C ASP A 68 8.96 -55.12 0.41
N ALA A 69 9.17 -54.63 1.65
CA ALA A 69 9.37 -55.34 2.91
C ALA A 69 10.46 -56.43 3.05
N TYR A 70 11.38 -56.21 4.01
CA TYR A 70 11.72 -57.21 5.03
C TYR A 70 11.93 -56.53 6.40
N ALA A 71 11.77 -57.29 7.49
CA ALA A 71 11.41 -56.74 8.81
C ALA A 71 12.59 -56.47 9.79
N ALA A 72 12.21 -55.76 10.86
CA ALA A 72 12.95 -55.32 12.06
C ALA A 72 13.59 -56.50 12.90
N PRO A 73 14.36 -56.29 14.00
CA PRO A 73 14.30 -55.12 14.89
C PRO A 73 15.54 -54.66 15.71
N TYR A 74 15.32 -53.59 16.48
CA TYR A 74 16.00 -53.13 17.72
C TYR A 74 17.55 -53.06 17.80
N LEU A 75 18.06 -51.84 18.00
CA LEU A 75 19.07 -51.58 19.04
C LEU A 75 19.06 -50.10 19.50
N ASN A 76 19.24 -49.87 20.79
CA ASN A 76 19.31 -48.54 21.41
C ASN A 76 20.77 -48.05 21.43
N GLY A 77 21.02 -46.79 21.07
CA GLY A 77 22.38 -46.21 21.05
C GLY A 77 22.41 -44.72 21.39
N ARG A 78 22.61 -44.38 22.66
CA ARG A 78 22.94 -43.01 23.07
C ARG A 78 24.39 -42.68 22.69
N SER A 79 24.63 -41.50 22.12
CA SER A 79 25.94 -40.84 22.20
C SER A 79 25.74 -39.33 22.32
N ASN A 80 26.52 -38.70 23.21
CA ASN A 80 26.54 -37.24 23.36
C ASN A 80 27.65 -36.67 22.48
N GLY A 81 27.35 -35.61 21.73
CA GLY A 81 28.35 -34.81 21.02
C GLY A 81 28.15 -33.33 21.31
N HIS A 82 28.99 -32.74 22.16
CA HIS A 82 29.11 -31.28 22.24
C HIS A 82 30.02 -30.79 21.12
N GLY A 83 29.48 -30.00 20.19
CA GLY A 83 30.22 -29.30 19.15
C GLY A 83 30.04 -27.80 19.29
N ILE A 84 30.98 -27.12 19.92
CA ILE A 84 31.03 -25.66 20.00
C ILE A 84 31.77 -25.17 18.75
N ASN A 85 31.10 -24.41 17.89
CA ASN A 85 31.72 -23.76 16.74
C ASN A 85 31.68 -22.23 16.90
N GLU A 86 32.79 -21.68 17.38
CA GLU A 86 33.06 -20.24 17.27
C GLU A 86 33.40 -19.90 15.80
N PHE A 87 32.58 -19.09 15.14
CA PHE A 87 32.92 -18.54 13.83
C PHE A 87 33.80 -17.30 13.99
N GLY A 88 35.08 -17.54 14.27
CA GLY A 88 36.12 -16.50 14.24
C GLY A 88 36.33 -15.97 12.82
N PHE A 89 36.38 -14.65 12.67
CA PHE A 89 36.78 -14.01 11.42
C PHE A 89 38.24 -14.35 11.10
N ASN A 90 38.52 -14.78 9.87
CA ASN A 90 39.88 -14.79 9.35
C ASN A 90 39.88 -14.48 7.86
N SER A 91 40.85 -13.68 7.41
CA SER A 91 40.92 -13.15 6.05
C SER A 91 42.07 -13.75 5.27
N HIS A 92 41.81 -14.20 4.04
CA HIS A 92 42.57 -13.92 2.79
C HIS A 92 42.15 -14.90 1.69
N GLY A 93 42.21 -14.45 0.44
CA GLY A 93 41.71 -15.21 -0.72
C GLY A 93 41.40 -14.29 -1.89
N ASP A 94 42.40 -13.51 -2.33
CA ASP A 94 42.25 -12.59 -3.46
C ASP A 94 42.36 -13.35 -4.80
N THR A 95 41.23 -13.48 -5.50
CA THR A 95 41.15 -14.03 -6.85
C THR A 95 40.11 -13.29 -7.71
N ASP A 96 40.49 -12.11 -8.21
CA ASP A 96 40.00 -11.43 -9.43
C ASP A 96 38.52 -11.67 -9.81
N ARG A 97 37.59 -11.38 -8.88
CA ARG A 97 36.16 -11.27 -9.21
C ARG A 97 35.87 -9.89 -9.80
N ARG A 98 36.12 -9.75 -11.11
CA ARG A 98 35.62 -8.60 -11.89
C ARG A 98 34.09 -8.47 -11.68
N PRO A 99 33.57 -7.30 -11.29
CA PRO A 99 32.13 -7.08 -11.27
C PRO A 99 31.63 -6.92 -12.70
N HIS A 100 31.20 -8.02 -13.33
CA HIS A 100 30.28 -7.98 -14.47
C HIS A 100 28.87 -7.57 -14.00
N ILE A 101 28.79 -6.37 -13.41
CA ILE A 101 27.59 -5.57 -13.51
C ILE A 101 27.62 -5.05 -14.95
N ASP A 102 26.79 -5.63 -15.82
CA ASP A 102 26.39 -4.95 -17.05
C ASP A 102 25.83 -3.59 -16.62
N ALA A 103 26.54 -2.51 -16.95
CA ALA A 103 26.07 -1.17 -16.67
C ALA A 103 24.78 -0.95 -17.47
N ALA A 104 23.65 -1.05 -16.78
CA ALA A 104 22.32 -1.06 -17.38
C ALA A 104 22.15 0.17 -18.29
N GLY A 105 22.05 -0.09 -19.59
CA GLY A 105 22.15 0.95 -20.62
C GLY A 105 21.02 1.96 -20.46
N SER A 106 21.36 3.21 -20.13
CA SER A 106 20.35 4.26 -19.98
C SER A 106 19.47 4.36 -21.23
N SER A 107 18.15 4.25 -21.04
CA SER A 107 17.14 4.05 -22.11
C SER A 107 17.49 4.81 -23.39
N PRO A 108 17.65 4.17 -24.55
CA PRO A 108 18.07 4.89 -25.77
C PRO A 108 16.98 5.85 -26.28
N TYR A 109 15.74 5.70 -25.82
CA TYR A 109 14.58 6.44 -26.32
C TYR A 109 14.26 7.73 -25.54
N LEU A 110 14.36 7.72 -24.21
CA LEU A 110 14.02 8.89 -23.36
C LEU A 110 15.27 9.73 -23.06
N LEU A 111 15.44 10.83 -23.80
CA LEU A 111 16.63 11.68 -23.72
C LEU A 111 16.47 12.82 -22.69
N PRO A 112 17.55 13.24 -21.99
CA PRO A 112 17.50 14.36 -21.06
C PRO A 112 17.34 15.69 -21.81
N ALA A 113 16.49 16.58 -21.28
CA ALA A 113 16.27 17.93 -21.80
C ALA A 113 16.80 18.99 -20.83
N PRO A 114 17.30 20.17 -21.31
CA PRO A 114 17.87 21.20 -20.44
C PRO A 114 16.83 21.80 -19.48
N LEU A 115 17.22 22.03 -18.22
CA LEU A 115 16.31 22.40 -17.12
C LEU A 115 15.47 23.68 -17.35
N GLY A 116 15.88 24.55 -18.28
CA GLY A 116 15.17 25.79 -18.63
C GLY A 116 14.10 25.66 -19.74
N VAL A 117 13.88 24.47 -20.30
CA VAL A 117 12.84 24.27 -21.34
C VAL A 117 11.44 24.09 -20.73
N GLU A 118 10.41 24.20 -21.58
CA GLU A 118 9.11 23.59 -21.27
C GLU A 118 9.18 22.08 -21.55
N TYR A 119 8.87 21.28 -20.52
CA TYR A 119 8.75 19.83 -20.58
C TYR A 119 7.35 19.42 -21.04
N ASP A 120 7.25 18.30 -21.74
CA ASP A 120 5.95 17.74 -22.11
C ASP A 120 5.32 17.09 -20.87
N LEU A 121 6.12 16.36 -20.07
CA LEU A 121 5.71 15.74 -18.80
C LEU A 121 6.67 16.03 -17.64
N ILE A 122 6.16 16.49 -16.50
CA ILE A 122 6.89 16.54 -15.21
C ILE A 122 6.24 15.60 -14.20
N CYS A 123 7.02 14.69 -13.63
CA CYS A 123 6.63 13.74 -12.59
C CYS A 123 7.11 14.21 -11.21
N VAL A 124 6.18 14.38 -10.27
CA VAL A 124 6.44 14.70 -8.87
C VAL A 124 6.54 13.39 -8.06
N GLY A 125 7.75 13.07 -7.63
CA GLY A 125 8.15 11.78 -7.07
C GLY A 125 8.76 10.86 -8.14
N PHE A 126 9.74 10.05 -7.73
CA PHE A 126 10.30 8.96 -8.55
C PHE A 126 10.23 7.61 -7.83
N GLY A 127 9.14 7.39 -7.09
CA GLY A 127 8.75 6.07 -6.59
C GLY A 127 8.17 5.16 -7.69
N PRO A 128 7.73 3.94 -7.34
CA PRO A 128 7.33 2.91 -8.31
C PRO A 128 6.25 3.34 -9.32
N ALA A 129 5.33 4.23 -8.96
CA ALA A 129 4.29 4.70 -9.87
C ALA A 129 4.83 5.55 -11.04
N SER A 130 5.72 6.50 -10.78
CA SER A 130 6.37 7.29 -11.84
C SER A 130 7.46 6.50 -12.57
N LEU A 131 8.12 5.56 -11.88
CA LEU A 131 9.03 4.61 -12.53
C LEU A 131 8.30 3.70 -13.53
N ALA A 132 7.11 3.20 -13.19
CA ALA A 132 6.28 2.44 -14.12
C ALA A 132 5.88 3.27 -15.35
N VAL A 133 5.58 4.56 -15.18
CA VAL A 133 5.32 5.48 -16.33
C VAL A 133 6.57 5.68 -17.18
N ALA A 134 7.77 5.77 -16.59
CA ALA A 134 9.04 5.79 -17.35
C ALA A 134 9.23 4.51 -18.18
N VAL A 135 8.95 3.35 -17.58
CA VAL A 135 8.99 2.02 -18.23
C VAL A 135 7.95 1.91 -19.35
N ALA A 136 6.71 2.36 -19.14
CA ALA A 136 5.67 2.33 -20.17
C ALA A 136 5.98 3.27 -21.36
N MET A 137 6.56 4.45 -21.10
CA MET A 137 7.04 5.34 -22.17
C MET A 137 8.23 4.73 -22.93
N HIS A 138 9.14 4.02 -22.23
CA HIS A 138 10.22 3.28 -22.88
C HIS A 138 9.64 2.19 -23.80
N ASP A 139 8.83 1.27 -23.28
CA ASP A 139 8.26 0.15 -24.06
C ASP A 139 7.48 0.65 -25.29
N ALA A 140 6.74 1.76 -25.17
CA ALA A 140 6.02 2.38 -26.28
C ALA A 140 6.97 2.90 -27.38
N LEU A 141 8.03 3.63 -27.01
CA LEU A 141 9.02 4.11 -27.99
C LEU A 141 9.83 2.94 -28.59
N ALA A 142 10.10 1.90 -27.81
CA ALA A 142 10.82 0.69 -28.24
C ALA A 142 10.01 -0.14 -29.25
N CYS A 143 8.68 -0.20 -29.13
CA CYS A 143 7.83 -0.83 -30.15
C CYS A 143 7.54 0.06 -31.36
N GLY A 144 8.21 1.22 -31.47
CA GLY A 144 8.12 2.14 -32.62
C GLY A 144 6.94 3.12 -32.57
N ARG A 145 6.21 3.19 -31.45
CA ARG A 145 5.09 4.14 -31.30
C ARG A 145 5.63 5.56 -31.09
N LYS A 146 5.06 6.52 -31.82
CA LYS A 146 5.28 7.96 -31.56
C LYS A 146 4.42 8.42 -30.39
N LEU A 147 5.01 9.21 -29.48
CA LEU A 147 4.29 9.84 -28.35
C LEU A 147 4.02 11.34 -28.58
N LEU A 148 4.61 11.95 -29.61
CA LEU A 148 4.36 13.32 -30.04
C LEU A 148 4.06 13.33 -31.55
N ALA A 149 3.26 14.31 -31.99
CA ALA A 149 2.84 14.48 -33.39
C ALA A 149 4.02 14.58 -34.37
N ASP A 150 5.10 15.28 -33.97
CA ASP A 150 6.31 15.45 -34.76
C ASP A 150 7.22 14.19 -34.80
N GLY A 151 6.89 13.17 -34.01
CA GLY A 151 7.68 11.95 -33.86
C GLY A 151 8.94 12.09 -33.02
N SER A 152 9.13 13.21 -32.32
CA SER A 152 10.22 13.39 -31.36
C SER A 152 9.97 12.63 -30.05
N SER A 153 11.03 12.43 -29.26
CA SER A 153 10.92 11.89 -27.90
C SER A 153 10.35 12.96 -26.96
N PRO A 154 9.34 12.65 -26.12
CA PRO A 154 8.80 13.62 -25.18
C PRO A 154 9.86 14.05 -24.16
N LYS A 155 9.87 15.34 -23.83
CA LYS A 155 10.74 15.90 -22.78
C LYS A 155 10.13 15.56 -21.43
N VAL A 156 10.77 14.63 -20.71
CA VAL A 156 10.32 14.17 -19.39
C VAL A 156 11.30 14.62 -18.30
N LEU A 157 10.75 15.10 -17.18
CA LEU A 157 11.48 15.39 -15.95
C LEU A 157 10.85 14.60 -14.79
N PHE A 158 11.68 14.00 -13.93
CA PHE A 158 11.24 13.45 -12.64
C PHE A 158 11.90 14.25 -11.51
N ILE A 159 11.18 14.51 -10.43
CA ILE A 159 11.70 15.28 -9.28
C ILE A 159 11.45 14.47 -8.01
N GLU A 160 12.51 14.08 -7.29
CA GLU A 160 12.47 13.18 -6.14
C GLU A 160 13.25 13.76 -4.95
N LYS A 161 12.66 13.68 -3.76
CA LYS A 161 13.22 14.27 -2.53
C LYS A 161 14.36 13.44 -1.91
N GLN A 162 14.37 12.12 -2.15
CA GLN A 162 15.49 11.26 -1.76
C GLN A 162 16.71 11.57 -2.65
N SER A 163 17.93 11.37 -2.13
CA SER A 163 19.17 11.61 -2.87
C SER A 163 19.49 10.57 -3.96
N GLN A 164 18.74 9.46 -3.99
CA GLN A 164 18.82 8.37 -4.95
C GLN A 164 17.49 7.61 -4.96
N PHE A 165 17.28 6.69 -5.91
CA PHE A 165 16.14 5.77 -5.84
C PHE A 165 16.26 4.85 -4.62
N ALA A 166 15.21 4.82 -3.80
CA ALA A 166 15.03 3.84 -2.74
C ALA A 166 13.53 3.65 -2.44
N TRP A 167 13.10 2.40 -2.28
CA TRP A 167 11.68 2.08 -1.99
C TRP A 167 11.51 1.63 -0.53
N HIS A 168 10.80 2.43 0.26
CA HIS A 168 10.54 2.20 1.68
C HIS A 168 11.78 1.78 2.50
N SER A 169 12.93 2.42 2.29
CA SER A 169 14.24 2.07 2.88
C SER A 169 14.21 1.79 4.39
N GLY A 170 13.49 2.61 5.18
CA GLY A 170 13.32 2.38 6.63
C GLY A 170 12.58 1.10 7.03
N MET A 171 11.99 0.38 6.08
CA MET A 171 11.25 -0.88 6.22
C MET A 171 11.84 -2.03 5.38
N LEU A 172 13.07 -1.91 4.88
CA LEU A 172 13.83 -3.01 4.26
C LEU A 172 14.45 -3.89 5.35
N LEU A 173 13.63 -4.69 6.02
CA LEU A 173 14.05 -5.47 7.18
C LEU A 173 14.54 -6.87 6.77
N PRO A 174 15.54 -7.46 7.46
CA PRO A 174 15.93 -8.86 7.27
C PRO A 174 14.72 -9.80 7.35
N GLY A 175 14.59 -10.70 6.37
CA GLY A 175 13.47 -11.65 6.28
C GLY A 175 12.14 -11.08 5.76
N ALA A 176 12.02 -9.76 5.56
CA ALA A 176 10.79 -9.17 5.04
C ALA A 176 10.54 -9.58 3.58
N LYS A 177 9.43 -10.28 3.32
CA LYS A 177 8.98 -10.67 1.98
C LYS A 177 8.12 -9.58 1.32
N MET A 178 7.91 -9.70 0.02
CA MET A 178 6.82 -9.04 -0.69
C MET A 178 5.47 -9.61 -0.25
N GLN A 179 4.42 -8.78 -0.23
CA GLN A 179 3.04 -9.21 0.05
C GLN A 179 2.21 -9.45 -1.23
N ILE A 180 2.87 -9.43 -2.39
CA ILE A 180 2.28 -9.50 -3.73
C ILE A 180 3.14 -10.40 -4.62
N SER A 181 2.52 -11.11 -5.57
CA SER A 181 3.24 -11.93 -6.54
C SER A 181 4.15 -11.07 -7.42
N PHE A 182 5.38 -11.55 -7.70
CA PHE A 182 6.33 -10.86 -8.60
C PHE A 182 5.76 -10.62 -10.01
N VAL A 183 4.74 -11.37 -10.44
CA VAL A 183 4.05 -11.17 -11.73
C VAL A 183 3.34 -9.80 -11.80
N LYS A 184 2.99 -9.22 -10.64
CA LYS A 184 2.49 -7.83 -10.52
C LYS A 184 3.67 -6.86 -10.39
N ASP A 185 4.58 -6.89 -11.35
CA ASP A 185 5.73 -5.96 -11.47
C ASP A 185 5.39 -4.69 -12.26
N LEU A 186 6.41 -3.94 -12.72
CA LEU A 186 6.23 -2.67 -13.42
C LEU A 186 5.88 -2.80 -14.91
N ALA A 187 5.89 -4.02 -15.49
CA ALA A 187 5.67 -4.24 -16.92
C ALA A 187 4.84 -5.49 -17.28
N THR A 188 4.98 -6.61 -16.57
CA THR A 188 4.49 -7.95 -16.98
C THR A 188 2.98 -7.98 -17.27
N LEU A 189 2.14 -7.32 -16.48
CA LEU A 189 0.68 -7.28 -16.74
C LEU A 189 0.26 -6.38 -17.92
N ARG A 190 1.20 -5.65 -18.54
CA ARG A 190 0.97 -4.82 -19.73
C ARG A 190 1.65 -5.41 -20.96
N ASP A 191 2.91 -5.83 -20.84
CA ASP A 191 3.60 -6.65 -21.84
C ASP A 191 4.65 -7.56 -21.16
N PRO A 192 4.43 -8.88 -21.10
CA PRO A 192 5.41 -9.84 -20.58
C PRO A 192 6.75 -9.87 -21.33
N ARG A 193 6.86 -9.22 -22.49
CA ARG A 193 8.08 -9.15 -23.31
C ARG A 193 8.93 -7.91 -23.04
N SER A 194 8.47 -6.98 -22.19
CA SER A 194 9.26 -5.82 -21.79
C SER A 194 10.59 -6.25 -21.15
N GLU A 195 11.66 -5.49 -21.38
CA GLU A 195 12.91 -5.75 -20.66
C GLU A 195 12.77 -5.50 -19.15
N PHE A 196 11.79 -4.72 -18.71
CA PHE A 196 11.59 -4.32 -17.30
C PHE A 196 10.81 -5.33 -16.45
N THR A 197 10.60 -6.56 -16.92
CA THR A 197 9.97 -7.63 -16.10
C THR A 197 10.92 -8.14 -15.03
N PHE A 198 10.37 -8.58 -13.88
CA PHE A 198 11.16 -9.14 -12.77
C PHE A 198 11.94 -10.40 -13.19
N LEU A 199 11.38 -11.21 -14.10
CA LEU A 199 12.06 -12.39 -14.65
C LEU A 199 13.24 -12.02 -15.55
N ASN A 200 13.15 -10.98 -16.38
CA ASN A 200 14.30 -10.52 -17.16
C ASN A 200 15.37 -9.87 -16.29
N TYR A 201 14.98 -9.13 -15.23
CA TYR A 201 15.91 -8.69 -14.20
C TYR A 201 16.70 -9.86 -13.59
N LEU A 202 16.02 -10.92 -13.15
CA LEU A 202 16.68 -12.13 -12.60
C LEU A 202 17.57 -12.82 -13.64
N HIS A 203 17.20 -12.81 -14.92
CA HIS A 203 18.02 -13.33 -16.00
C HIS A 203 19.31 -12.51 -16.19
N ARG A 204 19.20 -11.17 -16.27
CA ARG A 204 20.37 -10.25 -16.40
C ARG A 204 21.32 -10.30 -15.21
N HIS A 205 20.85 -10.71 -14.03
CA HIS A 205 21.69 -10.91 -12.84
C HIS A 205 22.09 -12.38 -12.59
N ASN A 206 21.90 -13.26 -13.59
CA ASN A 206 22.24 -14.69 -13.53
C ASN A 206 21.67 -15.41 -12.28
N ARG A 207 20.42 -15.10 -11.91
CA ARG A 207 19.72 -15.62 -10.72
C ARG A 207 18.37 -16.27 -11.03
N LEU A 208 17.94 -16.29 -12.29
CA LEU A 208 16.62 -16.81 -12.69
C LEU A 208 16.41 -18.28 -12.28
N VAL A 209 17.41 -19.13 -12.45
CA VAL A 209 17.33 -20.56 -12.07
C VAL A 209 17.25 -20.72 -10.55
N ASP A 210 18.11 -20.01 -9.81
CA ASP A 210 18.13 -20.05 -8.34
C ASP A 210 16.80 -19.54 -7.75
N PHE A 211 16.25 -18.45 -8.30
CA PHE A 211 14.95 -17.94 -7.89
C PHE A 211 13.81 -18.92 -8.22
N THR A 212 13.87 -19.58 -9.38
CA THR A 212 12.91 -20.64 -9.74
C THR A 212 12.96 -21.79 -8.72
N ASN A 213 14.16 -22.17 -8.27
CA ASN A 213 14.37 -23.21 -7.26
C ASN A 213 13.84 -22.84 -5.86
N LEU A 214 13.59 -21.55 -5.56
CA LEU A 214 12.93 -21.13 -4.31
C LEU A 214 11.42 -21.45 -4.28
N GLY A 215 10.80 -21.78 -5.43
CA GLY A 215 9.37 -22.13 -5.50
C GLY A 215 8.40 -21.04 -5.04
N THR A 216 8.83 -19.78 -4.98
CA THR A 216 8.07 -18.68 -4.37
C THR A 216 7.57 -17.64 -5.38
N PHE A 217 6.36 -17.14 -5.17
CA PHE A 217 5.86 -15.94 -5.83
C PHE A 217 6.20 -14.65 -5.09
N LEU A 218 6.70 -14.75 -3.85
CA LEU A 218 6.93 -13.63 -2.94
C LEU A 218 8.45 -13.44 -2.73
N PRO A 219 9.14 -12.66 -3.58
CA PRO A 219 10.57 -12.37 -3.43
C PRO A 219 10.85 -11.61 -2.12
N ALA A 220 12.12 -11.55 -1.74
CA ALA A 220 12.53 -10.73 -0.61
C ALA A 220 12.31 -9.24 -0.93
N ARG A 221 11.87 -8.43 0.04
CA ARG A 221 11.60 -6.99 -0.18
C ARG A 221 12.85 -6.23 -0.66
N ILE A 222 14.03 -6.64 -0.19
CA ILE A 222 15.32 -6.10 -0.62
C ILE A 222 15.67 -6.49 -2.07
N GLU A 223 15.33 -7.70 -2.52
CA GLU A 223 15.53 -8.16 -3.90
C GLU A 223 14.57 -7.46 -4.87
N TYR A 224 13.33 -7.21 -4.45
CA TYR A 224 12.36 -6.48 -5.24
C TYR A 224 12.63 -4.97 -5.26
N GLU A 225 13.21 -4.42 -4.19
CA GLU A 225 13.71 -3.04 -4.18
C GLU A 225 14.95 -2.88 -5.09
N ASP A 226 15.81 -3.89 -5.16
CA ASP A 226 16.95 -3.92 -6.08
C ASP A 226 16.54 -4.09 -7.55
N TYR A 227 15.51 -4.90 -7.83
CA TYR A 227 14.82 -4.90 -9.13
C TYR A 227 14.36 -3.50 -9.54
N MET A 228 13.69 -2.76 -8.65
CA MET A 228 13.23 -1.41 -8.98
C MET A 228 14.37 -0.39 -9.05
N ARG A 229 15.45 -0.55 -8.27
CA ARG A 229 16.71 0.21 -8.44
C ARG A 229 17.30 -0.03 -9.83
N TRP A 230 17.39 -1.28 -10.26
CA TRP A 230 17.85 -1.65 -11.59
C TRP A 230 16.98 -1.00 -12.68
N CYS A 231 15.65 -1.12 -12.61
CA CYS A 231 14.74 -0.39 -13.52
C CYS A 231 14.97 1.13 -13.50
N SER A 232 15.21 1.73 -12.32
CA SER A 232 15.43 3.18 -12.17
C SER A 232 16.75 3.68 -12.79
N SER A 233 17.75 2.81 -12.90
CA SER A 233 19.07 3.16 -13.46
C SER A 233 18.98 3.58 -14.93
N PHE A 234 18.07 2.97 -15.70
CA PHE A 234 17.82 3.31 -17.10
C PHE A 234 17.39 4.77 -17.31
N PHE A 235 16.81 5.40 -16.29
CA PHE A 235 16.18 6.72 -16.36
C PHE A 235 16.82 7.77 -15.45
N THR A 236 17.86 7.41 -14.68
CA THR A 236 18.47 8.26 -13.63
C THR A 236 18.86 9.66 -14.13
N ARG A 237 19.33 9.78 -15.38
CA ARG A 237 19.66 11.06 -16.05
C ARG A 237 18.48 12.01 -16.31
N LEU A 238 17.25 11.55 -16.10
CA LEU A 238 16.00 12.31 -16.24
C LEU A 238 15.46 12.79 -14.88
N VAL A 239 16.14 12.47 -13.78
CA VAL A 239 15.68 12.69 -12.41
C VAL A 239 16.48 13.81 -11.74
N GLN A 240 15.79 14.72 -11.08
CA GLN A 240 16.36 15.64 -10.10
C GLN A 240 16.13 15.05 -8.70
N PHE A 241 17.13 14.32 -8.22
CA PHE A 241 17.15 13.79 -6.85
C PHE A 241 17.48 14.90 -5.84
N GLY A 242 17.17 14.67 -4.57
CA GLY A 242 17.36 15.64 -3.49
C GLY A 242 16.43 16.85 -3.51
N GLN A 243 15.40 16.88 -4.36
CA GLN A 243 14.49 18.03 -4.50
C GLN A 243 13.06 17.68 -4.09
N GLN A 244 12.53 18.38 -3.09
CA GLN A 244 11.14 18.24 -2.65
C GLN A 244 10.25 19.24 -3.40
N VAL A 245 9.33 18.75 -4.23
CA VAL A 245 8.27 19.60 -4.80
C VAL A 245 7.35 20.12 -3.71
N VAL A 246 7.03 21.42 -3.78
CA VAL A 246 6.25 22.15 -2.77
C VAL A 246 4.99 22.82 -3.33
N SER A 247 4.99 23.24 -4.60
CA SER A 247 3.78 23.75 -5.27
C SER A 247 3.78 23.44 -6.78
N VAL A 248 2.57 23.30 -7.33
CA VAL A 248 2.29 23.19 -8.76
C VAL A 248 1.27 24.27 -9.11
N SER A 249 1.72 25.30 -9.81
CA SER A 249 1.00 26.55 -10.02
C SER A 249 0.66 26.72 -11.52
N PRO A 250 -0.55 27.15 -11.91
CA PRO A 250 -0.89 27.36 -13.31
C PRO A 250 -0.13 28.57 -13.89
N ASN A 251 0.43 28.44 -15.10
CA ASN A 251 1.03 29.58 -15.79
C ASN A 251 -0.09 30.49 -16.34
N ALA A 252 -0.09 31.76 -15.93
CA ALA A 252 -1.18 32.69 -16.22
C ALA A 252 -1.37 32.96 -17.72
N ALA A 253 -2.38 32.34 -18.32
CA ALA A 253 -2.68 32.43 -19.74
C ALA A 253 -3.53 33.66 -20.10
N GLY A 254 -3.06 34.88 -19.83
CA GLY A 254 -3.64 36.15 -20.35
C GLY A 254 -5.17 36.31 -20.24
N LYS A 255 -5.91 35.94 -21.30
CA LYS A 255 -7.39 35.89 -21.38
C LYS A 255 -7.92 34.51 -21.84
N GLY A 256 -7.16 33.43 -21.64
CA GLY A 256 -7.44 32.10 -22.18
C GLY A 256 -7.15 30.96 -21.20
N ALA A 257 -7.27 29.72 -21.69
CA ALA A 257 -7.08 28.51 -20.91
C ALA A 257 -5.60 28.28 -20.55
N THR A 258 -5.35 27.74 -19.35
CA THR A 258 -4.00 27.36 -18.87
C THR A 258 -3.40 26.28 -19.78
N ARG A 259 -2.22 26.53 -20.37
CA ARG A 259 -1.52 25.57 -21.27
C ARG A 259 -0.29 24.89 -20.65
N SER A 260 0.28 25.44 -19.59
CA SER A 260 1.34 24.79 -18.83
C SER A 260 1.33 25.23 -17.37
N PHE A 261 2.06 24.49 -16.54
CA PHE A 261 2.18 24.70 -15.10
C PHE A 261 3.64 24.95 -14.75
N THR A 262 3.87 25.71 -13.69
CA THR A 262 5.16 25.83 -13.02
C THR A 262 5.19 24.88 -11.83
N VAL A 263 6.20 24.02 -11.77
CA VAL A 263 6.49 23.15 -10.62
C VAL A 263 7.62 23.79 -9.83
N ARG A 264 7.36 24.11 -8.56
CA ARG A 264 8.34 24.66 -7.62
C ARG A 264 8.80 23.57 -6.67
N SER A 265 10.10 23.48 -6.49
CA SER A 265 10.76 22.51 -5.58
C SER A 265 11.84 23.19 -4.75
N GLU A 266 12.17 22.58 -3.62
CA GLU A 266 13.18 23.04 -2.68
C GLU A 266 14.21 21.91 -2.47
N GLU A 267 15.49 22.21 -2.65
CA GLU A 267 16.57 21.24 -2.43
C GLU A 267 16.69 20.90 -0.94
N VAL A 268 16.58 19.61 -0.61
CA VAL A 268 16.49 19.09 0.77
C VAL A 268 17.78 19.37 1.57
N ALA A 269 18.92 19.53 0.91
CA ALA A 269 20.22 19.80 1.55
C ALA A 269 20.49 21.29 1.84
N THR A 270 19.93 22.22 1.05
CA THR A 270 20.30 23.65 1.08
C THR A 270 19.13 24.61 1.26
N GLY A 271 17.90 24.17 0.99
CA GLY A 271 16.72 25.03 0.85
C GLY A 271 16.66 25.83 -0.47
N GLN A 272 17.57 25.61 -1.42
CA GLN A 272 17.54 26.31 -2.71
C GLN A 272 16.24 25.99 -3.47
N THR A 273 15.55 27.02 -3.93
CA THR A 273 14.31 26.87 -4.73
C THR A 273 14.64 26.70 -6.21
N HIS A 274 14.11 25.63 -6.81
CA HIS A 274 14.17 25.35 -8.25
C HIS A 274 12.76 25.38 -8.87
N THR A 275 12.69 25.78 -10.14
CA THR A 275 11.44 26.11 -10.84
C THR A 275 11.47 25.53 -12.25
N TYR A 276 10.54 24.63 -12.57
CA TYR A 276 10.44 23.95 -13.86
C TYR A 276 9.07 24.22 -14.50
N ARG A 277 8.96 24.12 -15.84
CA ARG A 277 7.68 24.32 -16.56
C ARG A 277 7.31 23.09 -17.37
N GLY A 278 6.04 22.68 -17.33
CA GLY A 278 5.56 21.60 -18.18
C GLY A 278 4.06 21.61 -18.45
N ARG A 279 3.64 20.97 -19.55
CA ARG A 279 2.23 20.91 -19.98
C ARG A 279 1.41 19.90 -19.21
N HIS A 280 1.99 18.73 -18.99
CA HIS A 280 1.40 17.64 -18.23
C HIS A 280 2.17 17.45 -16.93
N ILE A 281 1.47 17.43 -15.78
CA ILE A 281 2.06 17.18 -14.46
C ILE A 281 1.49 15.90 -13.89
N LEU A 282 2.34 14.96 -13.48
CA LEU A 282 1.95 13.74 -12.78
C LEU A 282 2.36 13.82 -11.31
N ILE A 283 1.39 13.82 -10.39
CA ILE A 283 1.67 13.82 -8.95
C ILE A 283 1.59 12.39 -8.41
N ALA A 284 2.75 11.84 -8.05
CA ALA A 284 2.94 10.47 -7.55
C ALA A 284 3.69 10.46 -6.20
N ALA A 285 3.49 11.50 -5.37
CA ALA A 285 4.27 11.80 -4.15
C ALA A 285 4.16 10.75 -3.01
N GLY A 286 3.39 9.68 -3.20
CA GLY A 286 3.26 8.56 -2.27
C GLY A 286 2.54 8.92 -0.96
N GLY A 287 2.90 8.20 0.11
CA GLY A 287 2.33 8.38 1.45
C GLY A 287 3.20 9.27 2.36
N GLN A 288 2.59 10.22 3.05
CA GLN A 288 3.19 10.93 4.18
C GLN A 288 3.04 10.12 5.47
N PRO A 289 4.08 9.98 6.32
CA PRO A 289 3.97 9.39 7.66
C PRO A 289 2.79 9.92 8.47
N SER A 290 1.97 9.02 9.05
CA SER A 290 0.80 9.40 9.85
C SER A 290 1.07 9.15 11.34
N LEU A 291 1.47 10.18 12.08
CA LEU A 291 1.66 10.12 13.53
C LEU A 291 0.37 10.45 14.30
N PRO A 292 0.09 9.79 15.44
CA PRO A 292 -1.00 10.19 16.35
C PRO A 292 -0.83 11.63 16.86
N LYS A 293 -1.95 12.33 17.14
CA LYS A 293 -1.93 13.70 17.68
C LYS A 293 -1.26 13.80 19.06
N SER A 294 -1.27 12.73 19.84
CA SER A 294 -0.61 12.64 21.16
C SER A 294 0.92 12.47 21.08
N PHE A 295 1.51 12.35 19.88
CA PHE A 295 2.94 12.07 19.72
C PHE A 295 3.69 13.34 19.33
N HIS A 296 4.72 13.71 20.11
CA HIS A 296 5.60 14.85 19.81
C HIS A 296 6.40 14.63 18.52
N HIS A 297 5.92 15.17 17.40
CA HIS A 297 6.46 14.98 16.04
C HIS A 297 7.93 15.44 15.82
N LYS A 298 8.58 16.03 16.83
CA LYS A 298 9.98 16.49 16.81
C LYS A 298 10.90 15.74 17.78
N HIS A 299 10.37 14.79 18.57
CA HIS A 299 11.18 14.11 19.59
C HIS A 299 12.09 13.04 18.95
N PRO A 300 13.41 13.02 19.20
CA PRO A 300 14.35 12.15 18.48
C PRO A 300 14.11 10.65 18.75
N ARG A 301 13.54 10.31 19.91
CA ARG A 301 13.15 8.94 20.30
C ARG A 301 11.70 8.57 19.92
N VAL A 302 11.01 9.38 19.10
CA VAL A 302 9.65 9.10 18.58
C VAL A 302 9.69 9.11 17.05
N ILE A 303 9.75 7.94 16.44
CA ILE A 303 9.93 7.78 14.98
C ILE A 303 8.71 7.13 14.33
N HIS A 304 8.53 7.35 13.03
CA HIS A 304 7.59 6.56 12.23
C HIS A 304 8.26 5.30 11.67
N SER A 305 7.50 4.24 11.41
CA SER A 305 8.00 2.98 10.83
C SER A 305 8.84 3.19 9.56
N SER A 306 8.48 4.16 8.73
CA SER A 306 9.22 4.55 7.52
C SER A 306 10.66 5.05 7.76
N GLN A 307 11.08 5.25 9.01
CA GLN A 307 12.43 5.68 9.40
C GLN A 307 13.23 4.58 10.11
N TYR A 308 12.59 3.47 10.50
CA TYR A 308 13.09 2.52 11.50
C TYR A 308 14.50 2.00 11.22
N ALA A 309 14.73 1.31 10.11
CA ALA A 309 16.05 0.74 9.77
C ALA A 309 17.16 1.82 9.65
N ASN A 310 16.78 3.02 9.21
CA ASN A 310 17.68 4.16 9.02
C ASN A 310 18.05 4.90 10.32
N VAL A 311 17.40 4.57 11.44
CA VAL A 311 17.54 5.30 12.72
C VAL A 311 17.87 4.38 13.90
N ILE A 312 17.35 3.15 13.99
CA ILE A 312 17.53 2.34 15.22
C ILE A 312 19.00 2.10 15.56
N HIS A 313 19.85 1.82 14.57
CA HIS A 313 21.29 1.61 14.76
C HIS A 313 22.05 2.88 15.24
N LYS A 314 21.43 4.07 15.16
CA LYS A 314 21.99 5.34 15.65
C LYS A 314 21.60 5.60 17.10
N ILE A 315 20.42 5.10 17.52
CA ILE A 315 19.93 5.18 18.90
C ILE A 315 20.53 4.05 19.76
N PHE A 316 20.68 2.85 19.18
CA PHE A 316 21.26 1.67 19.83
C PHE A 316 22.41 1.08 18.98
N PRO A 317 23.64 1.65 19.00
CA PRO A 317 24.74 1.19 18.16
C PRO A 317 25.30 -0.21 18.50
N LYS A 318 24.93 -0.78 19.64
CA LYS A 318 25.28 -2.14 20.06
C LYS A 318 24.00 -2.95 20.25
N THR A 319 23.89 -4.08 19.55
CA THR A 319 22.74 -5.01 19.64
C THR A 319 22.57 -5.64 21.02
N SER A 320 23.65 -5.70 21.81
CA SER A 320 23.65 -6.18 23.20
C SER A 320 23.19 -5.14 24.23
N THR A 321 22.97 -3.89 23.85
CA THR A 321 22.45 -2.86 24.78
C THR A 321 21.00 -3.19 25.17
N PRO A 322 20.68 -3.33 26.47
CA PRO A 322 19.30 -3.45 26.92
C PRO A 322 18.54 -2.17 26.56
N CYS A 323 17.39 -2.32 25.89
CA CYS A 323 16.58 -1.19 25.45
C CYS A 323 15.08 -1.52 25.47
N ARG A 324 14.26 -0.51 25.73
CA ARG A 324 12.79 -0.63 25.82
C ARG A 324 12.18 0.00 24.58
N VAL A 325 11.59 -0.82 23.72
CA VAL A 325 11.07 -0.37 22.41
C VAL A 325 9.57 -0.60 22.33
N VAL A 326 8.81 0.47 22.14
CA VAL A 326 7.35 0.42 22.00
C VAL A 326 6.99 0.58 20.53
N VAL A 327 6.27 -0.38 19.97
CA VAL A 327 5.79 -0.40 18.59
C VAL A 327 4.28 -0.18 18.61
N VAL A 328 3.78 0.79 17.86
CA VAL A 328 2.37 1.23 17.96
C VAL A 328 1.65 0.99 16.64
N GLY A 329 0.70 0.05 16.63
CA GLY A 329 -0.05 -0.36 15.43
C GLY A 329 -0.37 -1.85 15.42
N ALA A 330 -1.24 -2.27 14.48
CA ALA A 330 -1.70 -3.65 14.32
C ALA A 330 -1.57 -4.20 12.87
N GLY A 331 -0.95 -3.42 11.97
CA GLY A 331 -0.72 -3.84 10.58
C GLY A 331 0.69 -4.41 10.37
N GLN A 332 0.95 -4.96 9.18
CA GLN A 332 2.20 -5.62 8.79
C GLN A 332 3.47 -4.92 9.33
N SER A 333 3.63 -3.60 9.12
CA SER A 333 4.84 -2.89 9.58
C SER A 333 5.03 -2.89 11.10
N ALA A 334 3.96 -2.98 11.89
CA ALA A 334 4.05 -3.08 13.34
C ALA A 334 4.55 -4.46 13.77
N ALA A 335 3.99 -5.51 13.18
CA ALA A 335 4.40 -6.90 13.40
C ALA A 335 5.85 -7.16 12.94
N GLU A 336 6.22 -6.64 11.76
CA GLU A 336 7.59 -6.76 11.23
C GLU A 336 8.63 -6.07 12.11
N ILE A 337 8.36 -4.85 12.58
CA ILE A 337 9.26 -4.13 13.49
C ILE A 337 9.34 -4.83 14.84
N PHE A 338 8.20 -5.21 15.45
CA PHE A 338 8.19 -5.91 16.73
C PHE A 338 8.96 -7.23 16.68
N ASN A 339 8.80 -8.01 15.59
CA ASN A 339 9.59 -9.21 15.35
C ASN A 339 11.08 -8.89 15.17
N ASN A 340 11.41 -7.90 14.33
CA ASN A 340 12.78 -7.56 14.00
C ASN A 340 13.57 -6.99 15.18
N VAL A 341 12.96 -6.16 16.05
CA VAL A 341 13.62 -5.65 17.26
C VAL A 341 13.98 -6.80 18.19
N ALA A 342 13.03 -7.70 18.49
CA ALA A 342 13.25 -8.85 19.37
C ALA A 342 14.38 -9.76 18.84
N SER A 343 14.41 -10.03 17.54
CA SER A 343 15.47 -10.86 16.92
C SER A 343 16.82 -10.14 16.77
N SER A 344 16.85 -8.81 16.64
CA SER A 344 18.09 -8.05 16.37
C SER A 344 18.73 -7.45 17.64
N TYR A 345 17.97 -7.32 18.72
CA TYR A 345 18.40 -6.79 20.01
C TYR A 345 17.98 -7.78 21.11
N PRO A 346 18.75 -8.87 21.35
CA PRO A 346 18.33 -9.96 22.24
C PRO A 346 18.08 -9.56 23.69
N ASN A 347 18.68 -8.44 24.14
CA ASN A 347 18.49 -7.88 25.48
C ASN A 347 17.36 -6.83 25.54
N SER A 348 16.58 -6.66 24.46
CA SER A 348 15.49 -5.69 24.41
C SER A 348 14.24 -6.16 25.17
N ARG A 349 13.47 -5.20 25.69
CA ARG A 349 12.09 -5.42 26.11
C ARG A 349 11.17 -4.67 25.15
N THR A 350 10.20 -5.35 24.56
CA THR A 350 9.36 -4.79 23.51
C THR A 350 7.87 -4.87 23.85
N HIS A 351 7.12 -3.82 23.50
CA HIS A 351 5.67 -3.78 23.64
C HIS A 351 5.03 -3.44 22.30
N LEU A 352 4.22 -4.34 21.74
CA LEU A 352 3.37 -4.07 20.58
C LEU A 352 2.00 -3.59 21.07
N ILE A 353 1.72 -2.30 20.91
CA ILE A 353 0.50 -1.66 21.45
C ILE A 353 -0.48 -1.41 20.33
N MET A 354 -1.68 -1.99 20.47
CA MET A 354 -2.70 -1.95 19.43
C MET A 354 -4.10 -1.66 19.99
N ARG A 355 -4.84 -0.80 19.27
CA ARG A 355 -6.26 -0.50 19.52
C ARG A 355 -7.22 -1.60 19.05
N GLN A 356 -6.71 -2.59 18.30
CA GLN A 356 -7.44 -3.81 18.00
C GLN A 356 -7.14 -4.84 19.10
N GLU A 357 -8.08 -5.70 19.43
CA GLU A 357 -7.86 -6.75 20.44
C GLU A 357 -6.89 -7.84 19.95
N PHE A 358 -6.91 -8.14 18.64
CA PHE A 358 -6.12 -9.20 18.02
C PHE A 358 -5.43 -8.70 16.74
N LEU A 359 -4.26 -9.26 16.44
CA LEU A 359 -3.71 -9.22 15.09
C LEU A 359 -4.61 -10.03 14.15
N ARG A 360 -4.83 -9.52 12.93
CA ARG A 360 -5.75 -10.11 11.95
C ARG A 360 -5.01 -10.54 10.70
N PRO A 361 -5.28 -11.72 10.12
CA PRO A 361 -4.67 -12.14 8.86
C PRO A 361 -5.07 -11.19 7.73
N SER A 362 -4.14 -10.94 6.81
CA SER A 362 -4.44 -10.30 5.52
C SER A 362 -5.21 -11.27 4.63
N ASP A 363 -6.39 -10.89 4.17
CA ASP A 363 -7.14 -11.69 3.19
C ASP A 363 -6.54 -11.52 1.79
N ASP A 364 -5.92 -12.58 1.26
CA ASP A 364 -5.49 -12.68 -0.13
C ASP A 364 -6.17 -13.83 -0.89
N SER A 365 -7.32 -14.29 -0.39
CA SER A 365 -8.12 -15.35 -1.00
C SER A 365 -8.54 -14.98 -2.44
N PRO A 366 -8.54 -15.93 -3.41
CA PRO A 366 -8.59 -15.57 -4.83
C PRO A 366 -9.78 -14.68 -5.23
N PHE A 367 -10.98 -14.95 -4.73
CA PHE A 367 -12.18 -14.16 -5.06
C PHE A 367 -12.15 -12.73 -4.49
N VAL A 368 -11.60 -12.54 -3.29
CA VAL A 368 -11.47 -11.21 -2.67
C VAL A 368 -10.33 -10.44 -3.33
N ASN A 369 -9.23 -11.12 -3.65
CA ASN A 369 -8.05 -10.58 -4.31
C ASN A 369 -8.32 -10.04 -5.73
N CYS A 370 -9.42 -10.43 -6.37
CA CYS A 370 -9.92 -9.82 -7.61
C CYS A 370 -10.17 -8.29 -7.51
N VAL A 371 -10.35 -7.74 -6.29
CA VAL A 371 -10.40 -6.28 -6.08
C VAL A 371 -9.11 -5.56 -6.49
N PHE A 372 -8.01 -6.31 -6.67
CA PHE A 372 -6.70 -5.83 -7.14
C PHE A 372 -6.40 -6.18 -8.60
N ASN A 373 -7.41 -6.51 -9.39
CA ASN A 373 -7.25 -6.67 -10.84
C ASN A 373 -7.35 -5.30 -11.57
N PRO A 374 -6.63 -5.11 -12.69
CA PRO A 374 -6.71 -3.90 -13.51
C PRO A 374 -8.14 -3.55 -13.96
N GLU A 375 -8.86 -4.52 -14.53
CA GLU A 375 -10.20 -4.35 -15.11
C GLU A 375 -11.29 -4.10 -14.05
N TYR A 376 -11.01 -4.39 -12.78
CA TYR A 376 -11.94 -4.10 -11.69
C TYR A 376 -12.10 -2.60 -11.45
N ILE A 377 -11.12 -1.78 -11.85
CA ILE A 377 -11.16 -0.31 -11.76
C ILE A 377 -12.31 0.24 -12.61
N ASP A 378 -12.51 -0.28 -13.82
CA ASP A 378 -13.63 0.12 -14.71
C ASP A 378 -15.00 -0.33 -14.18
N SER A 379 -15.04 -1.44 -13.45
CA SER A 379 -16.24 -1.89 -12.75
C SER A 379 -16.56 -1.05 -11.52
N MET A 380 -15.55 -0.50 -10.82
CA MET A 380 -15.69 0.24 -9.57
C MET A 380 -15.89 1.75 -9.78
N PHE A 381 -15.10 2.38 -10.64
CA PHE A 381 -15.08 3.84 -10.83
C PHE A 381 -16.47 4.48 -11.09
N PRO A 382 -17.34 3.96 -12.00
CA PRO A 382 -18.64 4.56 -12.28
C PRO A 382 -19.68 4.36 -11.16
N LYS A 383 -19.37 3.60 -10.10
CA LYS A 383 -20.29 3.36 -8.99
C LYS A 383 -20.43 4.58 -8.08
N SER A 384 -21.55 4.66 -7.37
CA SER A 384 -21.82 5.74 -6.42
C SER A 384 -20.77 5.81 -5.31
N ALA A 385 -20.61 7.01 -4.73
CA ALA A 385 -19.69 7.21 -3.61
C ALA A 385 -20.01 6.30 -2.42
N THR A 386 -21.30 6.07 -2.13
CA THR A 386 -21.76 5.12 -1.11
C THR A 386 -21.32 3.69 -1.40
N TYR A 387 -21.50 3.21 -2.64
CA TYR A 387 -21.09 1.85 -3.02
C TYR A 387 -19.57 1.68 -2.89
N ARG A 388 -18.78 2.65 -3.38
CA ARG A 388 -17.31 2.61 -3.26
C ARG A 388 -16.84 2.68 -1.81
N ASN A 389 -17.48 3.49 -0.96
CA ASN A 389 -17.19 3.55 0.47
C ASN A 389 -17.45 2.21 1.17
N ASN A 390 -18.58 1.56 0.90
CA ASN A 390 -18.93 0.28 1.51
C ASN A 390 -17.98 -0.83 1.06
N LEU A 391 -17.73 -0.95 -0.24
CA LEU A 391 -16.78 -1.91 -0.82
C LEU A 391 -15.35 -1.74 -0.26
N LEU A 392 -14.86 -0.50 -0.08
CA LEU A 392 -13.57 -0.23 0.54
C LEU A 392 -13.55 -0.53 2.05
N THR A 393 -14.71 -0.52 2.72
CA THR A 393 -14.86 -0.90 4.13
C THR A 393 -14.88 -2.41 4.30
N GLU A 394 -15.58 -3.13 3.40
CA GLU A 394 -15.67 -4.58 3.34
C GLU A 394 -14.30 -5.20 2.99
N ALA A 395 -13.71 -4.79 1.87
CA ALA A 395 -12.40 -5.29 1.40
C ALA A 395 -11.19 -4.80 2.23
N ARG A 396 -11.42 -4.01 3.29
CA ARG A 396 -10.35 -3.38 4.10
C ARG A 396 -9.35 -4.39 4.68
N ALA A 397 -9.81 -5.60 5.01
CA ALA A 397 -8.99 -6.68 5.57
C ALA A 397 -7.95 -7.28 4.61
N THR A 398 -7.95 -6.88 3.34
CA THR A 398 -6.91 -7.27 2.37
C THR A 398 -5.58 -6.50 2.56
N ASN A 399 -5.64 -5.29 3.13
CA ASN A 399 -4.52 -4.33 3.09
C ASN A 399 -4.32 -3.54 4.40
N TYR A 400 -5.40 -3.14 5.08
CA TYR A 400 -5.33 -2.12 6.14
C TYR A 400 -5.56 -2.66 7.55
N GLY A 401 -4.51 -2.62 8.37
CA GLY A 401 -4.59 -3.04 9.78
C GLY A 401 -4.61 -4.56 9.96
N VAL A 402 -3.90 -5.26 9.07
CA VAL A 402 -3.76 -6.71 8.98
C VAL A 402 -2.29 -7.11 8.79
N VAL A 403 -1.97 -8.38 9.04
CA VAL A 403 -0.62 -8.97 9.01
C VAL A 403 -0.66 -10.28 8.22
N ARG A 404 0.42 -10.65 7.52
CA ARG A 404 0.54 -11.96 6.86
C ARG A 404 0.47 -13.11 7.88
N LEU A 405 -0.31 -14.15 7.60
CA LEU A 405 -0.60 -15.25 8.54
C LEU A 405 0.67 -15.90 9.13
N GLU A 406 1.63 -16.25 8.28
CA GLU A 406 2.96 -16.77 8.65
C GLU A 406 3.67 -15.94 9.75
N LEU A 407 3.49 -14.61 9.73
CA LEU A 407 4.07 -13.70 10.71
C LEU A 407 3.21 -13.56 11.98
N ILE A 408 1.90 -13.80 11.91
CA ILE A 408 1.04 -13.91 13.10
C ILE A 408 1.40 -15.19 13.86
N GLU A 409 1.55 -16.31 13.14
CA GLU A 409 1.91 -17.62 13.69
C GLU A 409 3.27 -17.56 14.37
N ALA A 410 4.32 -17.10 13.69
CA ALA A 410 5.65 -16.94 14.28
C ALA A 410 5.71 -15.95 15.47
N LEU A 411 4.82 -14.95 15.52
CA LEU A 411 4.69 -14.07 16.70
C LEU A 411 3.96 -14.77 17.86
N TYR A 412 2.96 -15.60 17.57
CA TYR A 412 2.24 -16.38 18.58
C TYR A 412 3.12 -17.49 19.18
N GLU A 413 3.94 -18.16 18.37
CA GLU A 413 4.96 -19.11 18.83
C GLU A 413 5.92 -18.46 19.83
N ARG A 414 6.43 -17.26 19.55
CA ARG A 414 7.25 -16.50 20.51
C ARG A 414 6.51 -16.20 21.82
N MET A 415 5.21 -15.87 21.77
CA MET A 415 4.43 -15.66 23.01
C MET A 415 4.26 -16.98 23.79
N TYR A 416 4.05 -18.10 23.09
CA TYR A 416 3.95 -19.42 23.69
C TYR A 416 5.27 -19.87 24.34
N ASP A 417 6.41 -19.62 23.70
CA ASP A 417 7.73 -19.95 24.27
C ASP A 417 8.04 -19.14 25.54
N GLN A 418 7.74 -17.83 25.55
CA GLN A 418 7.84 -17.04 26.78
C GLN A 418 6.93 -17.59 27.89
N ARG A 419 5.71 -18.02 27.56
CA ARG A 419 4.79 -18.67 28.51
C ARG A 419 5.34 -20.00 29.04
N ARG A 420 5.99 -20.78 28.18
CA ARG A 420 6.60 -22.09 28.46
C ARG A 420 7.85 -21.97 29.34
N GLU A 421 8.63 -20.90 29.20
CA GLU A 421 9.94 -20.75 29.86
C GLU A 421 9.93 -19.78 31.05
N LEU A 422 9.11 -18.72 31.00
CA LEU A 422 9.01 -17.67 32.03
C LEU A 422 7.73 -17.75 32.88
N GLY A 423 6.80 -18.63 32.49
CA GLY A 423 5.52 -18.86 33.16
C GLY A 423 4.40 -17.91 32.69
N VAL A 424 3.25 -18.00 33.38
CA VAL A 424 1.99 -17.35 32.98
C VAL A 424 1.88 -15.85 33.33
N ASP A 425 2.88 -15.27 33.99
CA ASP A 425 2.91 -13.86 34.38
C ASP A 425 3.57 -13.01 33.29
N GLU A 426 2.76 -12.48 32.38
CA GLU A 426 3.21 -11.74 31.19
C GLU A 426 4.06 -10.49 31.50
N ASN A 427 3.99 -9.97 32.72
CA ASN A 427 4.82 -8.83 33.17
C ASN A 427 6.32 -9.18 33.24
N ARG A 428 6.63 -10.48 33.34
CA ARG A 428 8.00 -11.03 33.31
C ARG A 428 8.54 -11.18 31.90
N TRP A 429 7.68 -11.24 30.89
CA TRP A 429 8.11 -11.49 29.52
C TRP A 429 8.91 -10.28 28.98
N PRO A 430 9.96 -10.51 28.17
CA PRO A 430 10.66 -9.43 27.49
C PRO A 430 9.80 -8.82 26.38
N HIS A 431 8.99 -9.60 25.67
CA HIS A 431 8.18 -9.15 24.54
C HIS A 431 6.69 -9.35 24.81
N ARG A 432 5.90 -8.26 24.86
CA ARG A 432 4.45 -8.27 25.13
C ARG A 432 3.66 -7.75 23.92
N ILE A 433 2.53 -8.39 23.61
CA ILE A 433 1.55 -7.91 22.63
C ILE A 433 0.30 -7.48 23.40
N MET A 434 -0.10 -6.22 23.25
CA MET A 434 -1.10 -5.57 24.11
C MET A 434 -2.32 -5.16 23.27
N GLY A 435 -3.31 -6.05 23.26
CA GLY A 435 -4.63 -5.83 22.66
C GLY A 435 -5.45 -4.77 23.39
N GLY A 436 -6.36 -4.11 22.66
CA GLY A 436 -7.37 -3.24 23.23
C GLY A 436 -6.84 -1.97 23.91
N LYS A 437 -5.56 -1.59 23.71
CA LYS A 437 -4.91 -0.44 24.36
C LYS A 437 -4.84 0.78 23.45
N GLN A 438 -4.92 1.97 24.05
CA GLN A 438 -4.60 3.25 23.41
C GLN A 438 -3.68 4.10 24.29
N ILE A 439 -2.73 4.80 23.65
CA ILE A 439 -1.84 5.77 24.32
C ILE A 439 -2.59 7.09 24.44
N THR A 440 -2.88 7.51 25.67
CA THR A 440 -3.60 8.76 25.98
C THR A 440 -2.66 9.94 26.25
N GLY A 441 -1.48 9.67 26.79
CA GLY A 441 -0.45 10.66 27.08
C GLY A 441 0.96 10.12 26.88
N MET A 442 1.91 11.02 26.59
CA MET A 442 3.33 10.72 26.46
C MET A 442 4.14 11.87 27.04
N GLU A 443 4.98 11.57 28.02
CA GLU A 443 5.91 12.51 28.64
C GLU A 443 7.36 12.12 28.34
N SER A 444 8.27 13.10 28.39
CA SER A 444 9.70 12.92 28.12
C SER A 444 10.49 13.25 29.38
N HIS A 445 11.15 12.24 29.94
CA HIS A 445 11.89 12.31 31.20
C HIS A 445 13.34 11.89 30.91
N ASP A 446 14.23 12.89 30.85
CA ASP A 446 15.61 12.79 30.36
C ASP A 446 15.70 12.03 29.02
N ASP A 447 16.38 10.89 29.00
CA ASP A 447 16.58 10.04 27.82
C ASP A 447 15.44 9.01 27.60
N THR A 448 14.36 9.10 28.38
CA THR A 448 13.26 8.12 28.40
C THR A 448 11.91 8.75 28.07
N LEU A 449 10.97 7.92 27.61
CA LEU A 449 9.60 8.28 27.29
C LEU A 449 8.64 7.49 28.18
N GLN A 450 7.80 8.20 28.93
CA GLN A 450 6.78 7.60 29.77
C GLN A 450 5.43 7.68 29.04
N LEU A 451 4.79 6.52 28.83
CA LEU A 451 3.53 6.39 28.09
C LEU A 451 2.40 6.01 29.03
N SER A 452 1.32 6.78 28.99
CA SER A 452 0.05 6.43 29.67
C SER A 452 -0.84 5.64 28.70
N LEU A 453 -1.20 4.42 29.10
CA LEU A 453 -2.07 3.52 28.36
C LEU A 453 -3.43 3.39 29.06
N GLN A 454 -4.50 3.31 28.27
CA GLN A 454 -5.84 2.95 28.76
C GLN A 454 -6.47 1.92 27.82
N ASN A 455 -7.42 1.14 28.33
CA ASN A 455 -8.24 0.26 27.49
C ASN A 455 -9.16 1.11 26.60
N VAL A 456 -9.43 0.68 25.37
CA VAL A 456 -10.23 1.45 24.39
C VAL A 456 -11.68 1.64 24.84
N ASP A 457 -12.26 0.64 25.50
CA ASP A 457 -13.67 0.64 25.91
C ASP A 457 -13.95 1.40 27.22
N ALA A 458 -12.91 1.84 27.94
CA ALA A 458 -13.02 2.62 29.17
C ALA A 458 -13.61 4.04 28.96
N ALA A 459 -13.97 4.39 27.73
CA ALA A 459 -14.60 5.66 27.36
C ALA A 459 -16.14 5.67 27.44
N GLY A 460 -16.80 4.53 27.72
CA GLY A 460 -18.24 4.52 28.03
C GLY A 460 -18.94 3.16 27.99
N VAL A 461 -19.24 2.61 29.17
CA VAL A 461 -20.27 1.57 29.41
C VAL A 461 -21.01 1.93 30.71
N ASP A 462 -22.25 1.45 30.87
CA ASP A 462 -23.21 1.94 31.88
C ASP A 462 -22.78 1.82 33.35
N GLY A 463 -22.86 2.93 34.07
CA GLY A 463 -23.10 3.02 35.51
C GLY A 463 -21.97 2.61 36.47
N PHE A 464 -21.10 1.69 36.08
CA PHE A 464 -20.03 1.17 36.93
C PHE A 464 -18.68 1.79 36.55
N VAL A 465 -18.37 2.92 37.20
CA VAL A 465 -17.04 3.54 37.15
C VAL A 465 -16.09 2.72 38.03
N ASP A 466 -15.64 1.59 37.51
CA ASP A 466 -14.41 0.98 38.02
C ASP A 466 -13.21 1.88 37.63
N ALA A 467 -12.21 1.95 38.49
CA ALA A 467 -11.16 2.96 38.36
C ALA A 467 -10.39 2.72 37.05
N SER A 468 -10.33 3.74 36.18
CA SER A 468 -9.70 3.63 34.86
C SER A 468 -8.24 3.16 34.99
N HIS A 469 -7.99 1.88 34.67
CA HIS A 469 -6.71 1.22 34.83
C HIS A 469 -5.67 1.80 33.84
N GLN A 470 -5.03 2.88 34.27
CA GLN A 470 -3.99 3.57 33.53
C GLN A 470 -2.65 2.85 33.74
N GLU A 471 -2.30 1.98 32.78
CA GLU A 471 -1.02 1.27 32.76
C GLU A 471 0.05 2.24 32.25
N ILE A 472 1.08 2.50 33.07
CA ILE A 472 2.22 3.35 32.70
C ILE A 472 3.38 2.45 32.29
N ILE A 473 3.98 2.73 31.14
CA ILE A 473 5.19 2.04 30.67
C ILE A 473 6.28 3.04 30.30
N GLU A 474 7.54 2.60 30.39
CA GLU A 474 8.71 3.38 29.98
C GLU A 474 9.34 2.81 28.70
N ALA A 475 9.77 3.70 27.81
CA ALA A 475 10.36 3.40 26.52
C ALA A 475 11.61 4.25 26.26
N ASP A 476 12.64 3.64 25.68
CA ASP A 476 13.84 4.34 25.20
C ASP A 476 13.70 4.71 23.71
N LEU A 477 12.75 4.08 23.01
CA LEU A 477 12.33 4.37 21.63
C LEU A 477 10.85 4.02 21.42
N VAL A 478 10.09 4.96 20.84
CA VAL A 478 8.70 4.75 20.40
C VAL A 478 8.64 4.76 18.87
N ILE A 479 8.04 3.74 18.29
CA ILE A 479 7.95 3.51 16.85
C ILE A 479 6.48 3.46 16.43
N ALA A 480 6.01 4.54 15.81
CA ALA A 480 4.68 4.66 15.28
C ALA A 480 4.57 3.91 13.93
N ALA A 481 3.93 2.74 13.92
CA ALA A 481 3.61 1.96 12.73
C ALA A 481 2.16 2.23 12.29
N THR A 482 1.76 3.50 12.33
CA THR A 482 0.38 4.01 12.27
C THR A 482 -0.09 4.40 10.86
N GLY A 483 0.62 3.96 9.83
CA GLY A 483 0.22 4.10 8.42
C GLY A 483 0.58 5.45 7.80
N TYR A 484 -0.03 5.75 6.65
CA TYR A 484 0.33 6.92 5.83
C TYR A 484 -0.90 7.70 5.41
N ARG A 485 -0.79 9.04 5.38
CA ARG A 485 -1.76 9.92 4.71
C ARG A 485 -1.39 10.08 3.24
N ARG A 486 -2.39 10.27 2.39
CA ARG A 486 -2.24 10.47 0.93
C ARG A 486 -2.95 11.75 0.50
N ASP A 487 -2.57 12.85 1.14
CA ASP A 487 -3.16 14.20 1.02
C ASP A 487 -2.18 15.29 0.53
N ALA A 488 -0.94 14.93 0.20
CA ALA A 488 0.11 15.87 -0.21
C ALA A 488 -0.25 16.71 -1.45
N HIS A 489 -0.95 16.11 -2.42
CA HIS A 489 -1.40 16.76 -3.65
C HIS A 489 -2.37 17.92 -3.38
N VAL A 490 -3.16 17.85 -2.30
CA VAL A 490 -4.11 18.91 -1.93
C VAL A 490 -3.37 20.22 -1.65
N GLY A 491 -2.26 20.14 -0.90
CA GLY A 491 -1.40 21.28 -0.60
C GLY A 491 -0.57 21.75 -1.81
N MET A 492 0.01 20.81 -2.57
CA MET A 492 0.77 21.14 -3.78
C MET A 492 -0.06 21.90 -4.82
N LEU A 493 -1.36 21.60 -4.92
CA LEU A 493 -2.29 22.21 -5.88
C LEU A 493 -2.95 23.50 -5.41
N LYS A 494 -2.55 24.08 -4.27
CA LYS A 494 -3.20 25.26 -3.68
C LYS A 494 -3.39 26.41 -4.67
N ASP A 495 -2.34 26.72 -5.43
CA ASP A 495 -2.36 27.82 -6.41
C ASP A 495 -3.32 27.54 -7.58
N ALA A 496 -3.64 26.27 -7.85
CA ALA A 496 -4.57 25.84 -8.89
C ALA A 496 -6.03 25.70 -8.39
N TRP A 497 -6.31 25.84 -7.08
CA TRP A 497 -7.66 25.63 -6.52
C TRP A 497 -8.74 26.52 -7.17
N HIS A 498 -8.37 27.73 -7.62
CA HIS A 498 -9.29 28.65 -8.29
C HIS A 498 -9.77 28.18 -9.67
N LEU A 499 -9.08 27.23 -10.31
CA LEU A 499 -9.45 26.62 -11.60
C LEU A 499 -10.40 25.42 -11.43
N LEU A 500 -10.57 24.89 -10.21
CA LEU A 500 -11.42 23.75 -9.92
C LEU A 500 -12.92 24.08 -10.07
N PRO A 501 -13.79 23.09 -10.28
CA PRO A 501 -15.23 23.28 -10.22
C PRO A 501 -15.68 23.61 -8.78
N LYS A 502 -16.83 24.31 -8.67
CA LYS A 502 -17.54 24.49 -7.40
C LYS A 502 -17.89 23.13 -6.80
N ALA A 503 -17.75 23.00 -5.49
CA ALA A 503 -18.28 21.84 -4.78
C ALA A 503 -19.82 21.83 -4.85
N ALA A 504 -20.41 20.63 -4.87
CA ALA A 504 -21.86 20.45 -4.89
C ALA A 504 -22.40 20.44 -3.44
N PRO A 505 -23.32 21.35 -3.07
CA PRO A 505 -23.87 21.39 -1.72
C PRO A 505 -24.74 20.17 -1.40
N GLY A 506 -24.74 19.73 -0.14
CA GLY A 506 -25.67 18.71 0.36
C GLY A 506 -25.40 17.27 -0.07
N GLY A 507 -24.22 16.97 -0.63
CA GLY A 507 -23.79 15.58 -0.85
C GLY A 507 -23.43 14.89 0.47
N PRO A 508 -23.66 13.56 0.62
CA PRO A 508 -23.23 12.83 1.80
C PRO A 508 -21.71 12.90 1.98
N GLU A 509 -21.28 13.26 3.19
CA GLU A 509 -19.87 13.24 3.58
C GLU A 509 -19.39 11.80 3.79
N PHE A 510 -18.17 11.53 3.34
CA PHE A 510 -17.49 10.23 3.44
C PHE A 510 -16.08 10.43 3.98
N GLY A 511 -15.38 9.32 4.24
CA GLY A 511 -13.94 9.35 4.48
C GLY A 511 -13.18 10.15 3.41
N LYS A 512 -12.15 10.88 3.85
CA LYS A 512 -11.31 11.75 2.99
C LYS A 512 -10.90 11.03 1.71
N GLY A 513 -11.25 11.60 0.55
CA GLY A 513 -10.88 11.08 -0.77
C GLY A 513 -11.95 10.26 -1.51
N ILE A 514 -12.98 9.73 -0.84
CA ILE A 514 -14.03 8.90 -1.50
C ILE A 514 -14.73 9.62 -2.66
N SER A 515 -15.02 10.92 -2.53
CA SER A 515 -15.58 11.74 -3.62
C SER A 515 -14.59 12.72 -4.22
N GLY A 516 -13.29 12.55 -3.93
CA GLY A 516 -12.27 13.60 -4.06
C GLY A 516 -12.09 14.39 -2.77
N TRP A 517 -11.57 15.61 -2.89
CA TRP A 517 -11.23 16.50 -1.77
C TRP A 517 -11.89 17.86 -1.96
N ASN A 518 -12.62 18.33 -0.96
CA ASN A 518 -13.11 19.70 -0.91
C ASN A 518 -12.00 20.64 -0.38
N VAL A 519 -11.94 21.86 -0.90
CA VAL A 519 -10.96 22.90 -0.52
C VAL A 519 -11.60 24.28 -0.56
N ASP A 520 -11.29 25.13 0.42
CA ASP A 520 -11.84 26.47 0.52
C ASP A 520 -11.09 27.49 -0.33
N THR A 521 -11.84 28.41 -0.96
CA THR A 521 -11.29 29.55 -1.69
C THR A 521 -12.09 30.81 -1.38
N GLU A 522 -11.53 31.99 -1.66
CA GLU A 522 -12.22 33.29 -1.57
C GLU A 522 -13.54 33.33 -2.38
N GLN A 523 -13.66 32.47 -3.39
CA GLN A 523 -14.85 32.32 -4.24
C GLN A 523 -15.76 31.16 -3.79
N GLY A 524 -15.66 30.73 -2.53
CA GLY A 524 -16.37 29.60 -1.93
C GLY A 524 -15.69 28.23 -2.17
N GLU A 525 -16.32 27.17 -1.67
CA GLU A 525 -15.79 25.80 -1.72
C GLU A 525 -15.56 25.31 -3.17
N ARG A 526 -14.49 24.53 -3.35
CA ARG A 526 -14.03 23.92 -4.61
C ARG A 526 -13.72 22.45 -4.40
N LYS A 527 -13.69 21.66 -5.49
CA LYS A 527 -13.52 20.21 -5.39
C LYS A 527 -12.42 19.67 -6.30
N ILE A 528 -11.37 19.10 -5.71
CA ILE A 528 -10.37 18.28 -6.40
C ILE A 528 -10.97 16.89 -6.61
N ALA A 529 -11.39 16.61 -7.84
CA ALA A 529 -11.85 15.29 -8.27
C ALA A 529 -11.08 14.86 -9.54
N VAL A 530 -11.09 13.56 -9.85
CA VAL A 530 -10.41 12.99 -11.03
C VAL A 530 -11.39 12.30 -11.99
N GLY A 531 -10.98 12.13 -13.25
CA GLY A 531 -11.55 11.16 -14.18
C GLY A 531 -11.00 9.74 -13.94
N ARG A 532 -11.43 8.79 -14.78
CA ARG A 532 -10.93 7.39 -14.84
C ARG A 532 -9.54 7.30 -15.48
N ASP A 533 -9.21 8.33 -16.25
CA ASP A 533 -7.90 8.68 -16.80
C ASP A 533 -6.94 9.26 -15.76
N TYR A 534 -7.33 9.29 -14.47
CA TYR A 534 -6.61 9.95 -13.36
C TYR A 534 -6.40 11.48 -13.51
N LYS A 535 -6.95 12.12 -14.56
CA LYS A 535 -6.79 13.56 -14.81
C LYS A 535 -7.66 14.37 -13.84
N VAL A 536 -7.10 15.43 -13.26
CA VAL A 536 -7.81 16.36 -12.38
C VAL A 536 -8.88 17.10 -13.19
N LYS A 537 -10.12 17.06 -12.68
CA LYS A 537 -11.28 17.75 -13.25
C LYS A 537 -11.25 19.23 -12.87
N PHE A 538 -10.73 20.05 -13.77
CA PHE A 538 -10.86 21.51 -13.72
C PHE A 538 -12.22 21.98 -14.26
N THR A 539 -12.55 23.25 -14.04
CA THR A 539 -13.70 23.91 -14.68
C THR A 539 -13.51 23.88 -16.22
N PRO A 540 -14.55 23.60 -17.02
CA PRO A 540 -14.45 23.61 -18.48
C PRO A 540 -13.83 24.92 -19.01
N GLY A 541 -12.82 24.80 -19.88
CA GLY A 541 -12.08 25.93 -20.45
C GLY A 541 -11.04 26.60 -19.55
N ALA A 542 -10.90 26.20 -18.28
CA ALA A 542 -9.88 26.77 -17.37
C ALA A 542 -8.45 26.26 -17.65
N VAL A 543 -8.35 25.03 -18.18
CA VAL A 543 -7.13 24.36 -18.62
C VAL A 543 -7.37 23.86 -20.03
N ALA A 544 -6.37 23.97 -20.90
CA ALA A 544 -6.46 23.54 -22.30
C ALA A 544 -6.44 22.00 -22.40
N GLU A 545 -6.96 21.44 -23.49
CA GLU A 545 -7.08 19.97 -23.63
C GLU A 545 -5.72 19.28 -23.70
N ASP A 546 -4.75 19.95 -24.35
CA ASP A 546 -3.32 19.65 -24.46
C ASP A 546 -2.51 19.92 -23.17
N ALA A 547 -3.17 20.21 -22.06
CA ALA A 547 -2.55 20.44 -20.75
C ALA A 547 -3.27 19.65 -19.65
N GLY A 548 -2.62 19.47 -18.49
CA GLY A 548 -3.33 18.95 -17.32
C GLY A 548 -2.46 18.51 -16.15
N ILE A 549 -3.14 18.05 -15.10
CA ILE A 549 -2.53 17.44 -13.93
C ILE A 549 -3.21 16.09 -13.70
N TRP A 550 -2.42 15.08 -13.34
CA TRP A 550 -2.83 13.71 -13.05
C TRP A 550 -2.36 13.28 -11.65
N LEU A 551 -3.09 12.37 -11.02
CA LEU A 551 -2.81 11.89 -9.66
C LEU A 551 -2.59 10.37 -9.62
N GLN A 552 -1.55 9.89 -8.92
CA GLN A 552 -1.24 8.46 -8.76
C GLN A 552 -1.08 8.11 -7.28
N GLY A 553 -1.79 7.08 -6.79
CA GLY A 553 -1.61 6.58 -5.43
C GLY A 553 -2.19 7.48 -4.33
N CYS A 554 -3.16 8.33 -4.68
CA CYS A 554 -4.00 9.10 -3.76
C CYS A 554 -5.48 9.14 -4.22
N CYS A 555 -5.87 8.15 -5.03
CA CYS A 555 -7.15 8.01 -5.73
C CYS A 555 -7.93 6.75 -5.34
N GLU A 556 -7.48 5.99 -4.33
CA GLU A 556 -8.12 4.80 -3.75
C GLU A 556 -9.66 4.90 -3.63
N GLY A 557 -10.15 6.05 -3.15
CA GLY A 557 -11.59 6.30 -2.99
C GLY A 557 -12.40 6.20 -4.28
N THR A 558 -11.79 6.48 -5.44
CA THR A 558 -12.41 6.40 -6.77
C THR A 558 -11.95 5.20 -7.61
N HIS A 559 -10.73 4.68 -7.39
CA HIS A 559 -10.11 3.64 -8.22
C HIS A 559 -9.83 2.31 -7.50
N GLY A 560 -10.13 2.19 -6.20
CA GLY A 560 -10.00 0.95 -5.43
C GLY A 560 -8.66 0.78 -4.71
N LEU A 561 -8.58 -0.25 -3.86
CA LEU A 561 -7.43 -0.56 -2.99
C LEU A 561 -6.12 -0.80 -3.76
N SER A 562 -6.20 -1.11 -5.06
CA SER A 562 -5.05 -1.26 -5.95
C SER A 562 -4.30 0.05 -6.22
N ASP A 563 -4.96 1.22 -6.14
CA ASP A 563 -4.37 2.51 -6.51
C ASP A 563 -3.08 2.83 -5.73
N THR A 564 -3.07 2.43 -4.46
CA THR A 564 -2.05 2.79 -3.47
C THR A 564 -0.88 1.80 -3.41
N LEU A 565 -0.94 0.74 -4.23
CA LEU A 565 -0.09 -0.45 -4.24
C LEU A 565 0.62 -0.65 -5.59
N LEU A 566 1.37 -1.75 -5.70
CA LEU A 566 2.03 -2.18 -6.95
C LEU A 566 1.05 -2.85 -7.94
N SER A 567 -0.12 -3.31 -7.47
CA SER A 567 -0.96 -4.32 -8.12
C SER A 567 -1.44 -4.04 -9.55
N VAL A 568 -1.46 -2.77 -9.95
CA VAL A 568 -1.93 -2.32 -11.26
C VAL A 568 -0.92 -1.37 -11.94
N LEU A 569 0.32 -1.26 -11.46
CA LEU A 569 1.27 -0.27 -11.98
C LEU A 569 1.65 -0.53 -13.44
N ALA A 570 1.87 -1.78 -13.85
CA ALA A 570 2.17 -2.13 -15.24
C ALA A 570 1.06 -1.66 -16.20
N THR A 571 -0.21 -1.96 -15.92
CA THR A 571 -1.34 -1.59 -16.77
C THR A 571 -1.66 -0.11 -16.69
N ARG A 572 -1.78 0.44 -15.47
CA ARG A 572 -2.07 1.86 -15.22
C ARG A 572 -1.01 2.78 -15.83
N SER A 573 0.27 2.38 -15.86
CA SER A 573 1.29 3.17 -16.53
C SER A 573 1.12 3.23 -18.04
N GLY A 574 0.63 2.16 -18.68
CA GLY A 574 0.17 2.18 -20.08
C GLY A 574 -0.97 3.17 -20.29
N GLU A 575 -2.05 3.02 -19.50
CA GLU A 575 -3.19 3.96 -19.53
C GLU A 575 -2.74 5.41 -19.34
N MET A 576 -1.79 5.67 -18.45
CA MET A 576 -1.26 7.02 -18.21
C MET A 576 -0.53 7.58 -19.43
N VAL A 577 0.24 6.77 -20.16
CA VAL A 577 0.89 7.16 -21.41
C VAL A 577 -0.16 7.44 -22.49
N ASP A 578 -1.19 6.60 -22.60
CA ASP A 578 -2.30 6.80 -23.54
C ASP A 578 -3.09 8.09 -23.25
N ASN A 579 -3.40 8.36 -21.98
CA ASN A 579 -4.19 9.52 -21.57
C ASN A 579 -3.42 10.86 -21.64
N ILE A 580 -2.08 10.83 -21.56
CA ILE A 580 -1.22 12.01 -21.70
C ILE A 580 -0.89 12.28 -23.18
N PHE A 581 -0.43 11.25 -23.91
CA PHE A 581 0.18 11.39 -25.23
C PHE A 581 -0.70 10.90 -26.39
N GLY A 582 -1.61 9.94 -26.15
CA GLY A 582 -2.32 9.22 -27.21
C GLY A 582 -3.23 10.09 -28.09
N LYS A 583 -3.70 11.25 -27.60
CA LYS A 583 -4.52 12.19 -28.36
C LYS A 583 -3.75 13.10 -29.33
N GLN A 584 -2.41 13.02 -29.37
CA GLN A 584 -1.58 13.90 -30.19
C GLN A 584 -1.12 13.24 -31.51
N VAL A 585 -1.72 12.10 -31.90
CA VAL A 585 -1.17 11.20 -32.93
C VAL A 585 -2.27 10.66 -33.89
N GLU A 586 -3.35 11.42 -34.09
CA GLU A 586 -4.32 11.23 -35.18
C GLU A 586 -3.96 12.12 -36.39
#